data_AF-A0A9N9UKP7-F1
#
_entry.id   AF-A0A9N9UKP7-F1
#
_cell.length_a   1.000
_cell.length_b   1.000
_cell.length_c   1.000
_cell.angle_alpha   90.00
_cell.angle_beta   90.00
_cell.angle_gamma   90.00
#
_symmetry.space_group_name_H-M   'P 1'
#
loop_
_entity.id
_entity.type
_entity.pdbx_description
1 polymer ?
#
loop_
_entity_poly.entity_id
_entity_poly.type
_entity_poly.pdbx_seq_one_letter_code
_entity_poly.pdbx_strand_id
1 'polypeptide(L)'
;MVTITYRVSVSSVCDLVPTMLELEDEPLVTTRFMHYGSSTVGPYSELVHQVEVTYQGEKFDYNLILILDNEAAVFLGRERFGFPKVLGKIRIQTVNGDKSYLGGAGKTADQPLVNFDFIPHKTVQVTAPPPKKWMLNMRSIPSPFDGAPPSVLELIPTTMEMEFSEISLGSGTISFPKSSAIVPWARLNILKYEGAFLVQNARAKLQPFYIKAQQI
;
A
#
# COMPACT_ATOMS: atom_id res chain seq x y z
N MET A 1 -3.20 8.52 -8.60
CA MET A 1 -2.60 7.31 -8.04
C MET A 1 -1.59 6.75 -9.03
N VAL A 2 -0.32 6.68 -8.68
CA VAL A 2 0.70 5.92 -9.41
C VAL A 2 0.86 4.57 -8.72
N THR A 3 0.80 3.48 -9.47
CA THR A 3 1.02 2.12 -8.98
C THR A 3 2.19 1.49 -9.71
N ILE A 4 3.12 0.88 -8.98
CA ILE A 4 4.27 0.17 -9.52
C ILE A 4 4.31 -1.21 -8.87
N THR A 5 4.37 -2.24 -9.72
CA THR A 5 4.36 -3.64 -9.31
C THR A 5 5.65 -4.30 -9.75
N TYR A 6 6.28 -5.05 -8.85
CA TYR A 6 7.58 -5.67 -9.07
C TYR A 6 7.74 -6.91 -8.20
N ARG A 7 8.65 -7.79 -8.60
CA ARG A 7 8.99 -9.01 -7.88
C ARG A 7 10.25 -8.79 -7.08
N VAL A 8 10.28 -9.32 -5.87
CA VAL A 8 11.44 -9.23 -4.96
C VAL A 8 11.93 -10.62 -4.58
N SER A 9 13.11 -10.74 -3.97
CA SER A 9 13.51 -11.97 -3.29
C SER A 9 12.70 -12.16 -2.01
N VAL A 10 12.13 -13.33 -1.75
CA VAL A 10 11.41 -13.64 -0.50
C VAL A 10 12.23 -13.30 0.76
N SER A 11 13.54 -13.50 0.71
CA SER A 11 14.47 -13.18 1.79
C SER A 11 14.51 -11.70 2.19
N SER A 12 13.98 -10.81 1.34
CA SER A 12 13.93 -9.36 1.62
C SER A 12 12.64 -8.92 2.30
N VAL A 13 11.62 -9.78 2.36
CA VAL A 13 10.29 -9.44 2.91
C VAL A 13 9.77 -10.43 3.95
N CYS A 14 10.32 -11.65 4.04
CA CYS A 14 9.81 -12.70 4.93
C CYS A 14 9.72 -12.26 6.40
N ASP A 15 10.69 -11.50 6.91
CA ASP A 15 10.70 -11.04 8.31
C ASP A 15 9.61 -9.99 8.61
N LEU A 16 8.95 -9.46 7.58
CA LEU A 16 7.88 -8.46 7.70
C LEU A 16 6.50 -9.09 7.62
N VAL A 17 6.43 -10.37 7.24
CA VAL A 17 5.19 -11.08 6.96
C VAL A 17 4.96 -12.11 8.08
N PRO A 18 3.78 -12.07 8.73
CA PRO A 18 3.43 -13.07 9.74
C PRO A 18 3.53 -14.51 9.21
N THR A 19 4.02 -15.42 10.04
CA THR A 19 4.38 -16.81 9.66
C THR A 19 3.21 -17.67 9.20
N MET A 20 1.96 -17.29 9.54
CA MET A 20 0.76 -17.96 9.04
C MET A 20 0.39 -17.58 7.59
N LEU A 21 1.09 -16.60 7.00
CA LEU A 21 0.88 -16.15 5.63
C LEU A 21 2.00 -16.73 4.75
N GLU A 22 1.61 -17.33 3.63
CA GLU A 22 2.55 -17.96 2.70
C GLU A 22 3.03 -16.95 1.66
N LEU A 23 4.32 -17.01 1.33
CA LEU A 23 4.96 -16.20 0.29
C LEU A 23 5.47 -17.11 -0.83
N GLU A 24 5.40 -16.63 -2.06
CA GLU A 24 6.14 -17.21 -3.20
C GLU A 24 7.65 -16.93 -3.04
N ASP A 25 8.52 -17.65 -3.77
CA ASP A 25 9.97 -17.38 -3.77
C ASP A 25 10.32 -15.98 -4.32
N GLU A 26 9.54 -15.54 -5.31
CA GLU A 26 9.56 -14.20 -5.88
C GLU A 26 8.24 -13.48 -5.60
N PRO A 27 7.94 -13.03 -4.37
CA PRO A 27 6.61 -12.50 -4.08
C PRO A 27 6.37 -11.18 -4.83
N LEU A 28 5.12 -10.98 -5.25
CA LEU A 28 4.68 -9.77 -5.95
C LEU A 28 4.51 -8.64 -4.95
N VAL A 29 5.24 -7.55 -5.14
CA VAL A 29 5.13 -6.34 -4.32
C VAL A 29 4.46 -5.26 -5.15
N THR A 30 3.50 -4.56 -4.54
CA THR A 30 2.83 -3.41 -5.14
C THR A 30 3.02 -2.18 -4.26
N THR A 31 3.60 -1.13 -4.83
CA THR A 31 3.67 0.19 -4.19
C THR A 31 2.75 1.16 -4.91
N ARG A 32 1.93 1.89 -4.14
CA ARG A 32 1.00 2.91 -4.65
C ARG A 32 1.27 4.26 -3.98
N PHE A 33 1.29 5.31 -4.79
CA PHE A 33 1.34 6.70 -4.35
C PHE A 33 0.04 7.38 -4.74
N MET A 34 -0.69 7.89 -3.76
CA MET A 34 -2.04 8.40 -3.92
C MET A 34 -2.17 9.81 -3.35
N HIS A 35 -3.04 10.58 -3.99
CA HIS A 35 -3.53 11.83 -3.46
C HIS A 35 -5.05 11.78 -3.49
N TYR A 36 -5.67 11.83 -2.31
CA TYR A 36 -7.11 11.92 -2.13
C TYR A 36 -7.48 13.40 -2.04
N GLY A 37 -8.01 13.97 -3.13
CA GLY A 37 -8.41 15.38 -3.15
C GLY A 37 -9.63 15.70 -2.28
N SER A 38 -10.45 14.68 -1.96
CA SER A 38 -11.57 14.78 -1.02
C SER A 38 -11.80 13.42 -0.36
N SER A 39 -12.04 13.43 0.96
CA SER A 39 -12.37 12.24 1.74
C SER A 39 -13.17 12.63 2.99
N THR A 40 -13.73 11.64 3.69
CA THR A 40 -14.46 11.85 4.96
C THR A 40 -13.59 12.41 6.08
N VAL A 41 -12.27 12.38 5.94
CA VAL A 41 -11.28 12.90 6.91
C VAL A 41 -10.46 14.05 6.31
N GLY A 42 -10.94 14.67 5.23
CA GLY A 42 -10.24 15.73 4.50
C GLY A 42 -9.27 15.21 3.44
N PRO A 43 -8.63 16.11 2.67
CA PRO A 43 -7.64 15.71 1.67
C PRO A 43 -6.36 15.20 2.32
N TYR A 44 -5.71 14.23 1.69
CA TYR A 44 -4.43 13.70 2.15
C TYR A 44 -3.71 12.93 1.04
N SER A 45 -2.42 12.72 1.22
CA SER A 45 -1.60 11.88 0.35
C SER A 45 -1.16 10.63 1.10
N GLU A 46 -0.95 9.54 0.37
CA GLU A 46 -0.67 8.24 0.96
C GLU A 46 0.26 7.40 0.08
N LEU A 47 1.22 6.75 0.72
CA LEU A 47 1.95 5.59 0.23
C LEU A 47 1.25 4.35 0.76
N VAL A 48 0.98 3.38 -0.11
CA VAL A 48 0.62 2.01 0.28
C VAL A 48 1.67 1.06 -0.26
N HIS A 49 2.26 0.26 0.61
CA HIS A 49 3.26 -0.73 0.24
C HIS A 49 2.82 -2.11 0.72
N GLN A 50 2.64 -3.02 -0.23
CA GLN A 50 2.00 -4.32 -0.03
C GLN A 50 2.79 -5.43 -0.69
N VAL A 51 2.70 -6.63 -0.11
CA VAL A 51 3.20 -7.87 -0.69
C VAL A 51 2.07 -8.88 -0.83
N GLU A 52 2.03 -9.57 -1.97
CA GLU A 52 1.07 -10.64 -2.19
C GLU A 52 1.41 -11.85 -1.33
N VAL A 53 0.42 -12.35 -0.60
CA VAL A 53 0.51 -13.52 0.28
C VAL A 53 -0.63 -14.48 0.00
N THR A 54 -0.49 -15.73 0.42
CA THR A 54 -1.60 -16.69 0.49
C THR A 54 -1.96 -16.97 1.95
N TYR A 55 -3.25 -16.95 2.26
CA TYR A 55 -3.79 -17.33 3.57
C TYR A 55 -4.98 -18.25 3.36
N GLN A 56 -4.92 -19.46 3.91
CA GLN A 56 -5.97 -20.47 3.78
C GLN A 56 -6.38 -20.75 2.31
N GLY A 57 -5.40 -20.75 1.39
CA GLY A 57 -5.61 -20.99 -0.03
C GLY A 57 -6.11 -19.78 -0.84
N GLU A 58 -6.34 -18.63 -0.22
CA GLU A 58 -6.75 -17.39 -0.89
C GLU A 58 -5.61 -16.36 -0.94
N LYS A 59 -5.49 -15.65 -2.08
CA LYS A 59 -4.48 -14.60 -2.29
C LYS A 59 -4.95 -13.24 -1.76
N PHE A 60 -4.07 -12.55 -1.04
CA PHE A 60 -4.29 -11.21 -0.49
C PHE A 60 -3.10 -10.29 -0.75
N ASP A 61 -3.35 -8.99 -0.83
CA ASP A 61 -2.32 -7.95 -0.67
C ASP A 61 -2.12 -7.67 0.84
N TYR A 62 -1.08 -8.22 1.47
CA TYR A 62 -0.74 -7.91 2.85
C TYR A 62 -0.06 -6.54 2.94
N ASN A 63 -0.62 -5.65 3.77
CA ASN A 63 -0.06 -4.32 3.97
C ASN A 63 1.20 -4.39 4.85
N LEU A 64 2.34 -3.97 4.29
CA LEU A 64 3.61 -3.87 5.03
C LEU A 64 3.70 -2.54 5.77
N ILE A 65 3.40 -1.44 5.08
CA ILE A 65 3.41 -0.09 5.64
C ILE A 65 2.54 0.84 4.80
N LEU A 66 1.87 1.76 5.48
CA LEU A 66 1.27 2.93 4.86
C LEU A 66 1.86 4.20 5.48
N ILE A 67 2.28 5.15 4.64
CA ILE A 67 2.76 6.46 5.09
C ILE A 67 1.78 7.50 4.57
N LEU A 68 1.25 8.36 5.43
CA LEU A 68 0.30 9.39 5.05
C LEU A 68 0.46 10.67 5.88
N ASP A 69 -0.08 11.79 5.39
CA ASP A 69 0.06 13.12 6.00
C ASP A 69 -1.19 13.59 6.77
N ASN A 70 -2.07 12.66 7.14
CA ASN A 70 -3.32 12.94 7.84
C ASN A 70 -3.54 12.03 9.05
N GLU A 71 -3.55 12.62 10.25
CA GLU A 71 -3.66 11.89 11.52
C GLU A 71 -5.00 11.20 11.71
N ALA A 72 -6.12 11.82 11.31
CA ALA A 72 -7.44 11.21 11.43
C ALA A 72 -7.53 9.94 10.57
N ALA A 73 -6.93 9.95 9.37
CA ALA A 73 -6.81 8.78 8.52
C ALA A 73 -5.89 7.69 9.12
N VAL A 74 -4.85 8.08 9.87
CA VAL A 74 -3.98 7.15 10.62
C VAL A 74 -4.78 6.43 11.70
N PHE A 75 -5.43 7.17 12.60
CA PHE A 75 -6.18 6.58 13.72
C PHE A 75 -7.31 5.68 13.23
N LEU A 76 -8.17 6.18 12.33
CA LEU A 76 -9.27 5.41 11.76
C LEU A 76 -8.77 4.13 11.08
N GLY A 77 -7.69 4.24 10.30
CA GLY A 77 -7.12 3.10 9.58
C GLY A 77 -6.56 2.01 10.50
N ARG A 78 -5.82 2.42 11.54
CA ARG A 78 -5.22 1.50 12.51
C ARG A 78 -6.26 0.84 13.39
N GLU A 79 -7.14 1.64 13.98
CA GLU A 79 -8.09 1.17 14.98
C GLU A 79 -9.21 0.35 14.35
N ARG A 80 -9.74 0.77 13.21
CA ARG A 80 -10.88 0.06 12.59
C ARG A 80 -10.48 -1.09 11.69
N PHE A 81 -9.37 -0.95 10.96
CA PHE A 81 -9.05 -1.85 9.85
C PHE A 81 -7.67 -2.52 10.00
N GLY A 82 -6.90 -2.19 11.03
CA GLY A 82 -5.58 -2.77 11.26
C GLY A 82 -4.50 -2.33 10.28
N PHE A 83 -4.73 -1.29 9.46
CA PHE A 83 -3.70 -0.84 8.52
C PHE A 83 -2.44 -0.38 9.29
N PRO A 84 -1.23 -0.78 8.87
CA PRO A 84 0.03 -0.34 9.47
C PRO A 84 0.39 1.08 9.04
N LYS A 85 -0.48 2.03 9.39
CA LYS A 85 -0.34 3.45 9.05
C LYS A 85 0.61 4.16 10.02
N VAL A 86 1.49 4.99 9.45
CA VAL A 86 2.34 5.94 10.17
C VAL A 86 2.24 7.32 9.55
N LEU A 87 2.36 8.36 10.38
CA LEU A 87 2.37 9.74 9.89
C LEU A 87 3.70 10.04 9.18
N GLY A 88 3.63 10.72 8.04
CA GLY A 88 4.79 11.14 7.27
C GLY A 88 4.41 12.16 6.20
N LYS A 89 5.31 12.37 5.25
CA LYS A 89 5.13 13.29 4.11
C LYS A 89 5.24 12.53 2.81
N ILE A 90 4.39 12.91 1.86
CA ILE A 90 4.28 12.31 0.54
C ILE A 90 4.27 13.44 -0.47
N ARG A 91 5.06 13.27 -1.51
CA ARG A 91 5.20 14.25 -2.59
C ARG A 91 4.97 13.51 -3.90
N ILE A 92 4.07 14.03 -4.71
CA ILE A 92 3.82 13.58 -6.08
C ILE A 92 3.87 14.83 -6.95
N GLN A 93 4.75 14.84 -7.93
CA GLN A 93 4.94 15.99 -8.81
C GLN A 93 4.90 15.56 -10.26
N THR A 94 4.39 16.44 -11.10
CA THR A 94 4.49 16.29 -12.54
C THR A 94 5.68 17.06 -13.05
N VAL A 95 6.34 16.49 -14.06
CA VAL A 95 7.51 17.07 -14.72
C VAL A 95 7.25 17.12 -16.22
N ASN A 96 7.69 18.23 -16.83
CA ASN A 96 7.53 18.51 -18.26
C ASN A 96 6.06 18.56 -18.73
N GLY A 97 5.15 19.11 -17.91
CA GLY A 97 3.73 19.23 -18.25
C GLY A 97 3.04 17.87 -18.32
N ASP A 98 3.10 17.12 -17.22
CA ASP A 98 2.45 15.81 -17.02
C ASP A 98 2.98 14.65 -17.89
N LYS A 99 4.11 14.85 -18.57
CA LYS A 99 4.80 13.79 -19.32
C LYS A 99 5.50 12.76 -18.44
N SER A 100 5.74 13.10 -17.17
CA SER A 100 6.38 12.22 -16.19
C SER A 100 5.97 12.62 -14.78
N TYR A 101 6.04 11.65 -13.88
CA TYR A 101 5.69 11.79 -12.48
C TYR A 101 6.87 11.37 -11.64
N LEU A 102 7.24 12.20 -10.67
CA LEU A 102 8.23 11.87 -9.68
C LEU A 102 7.68 12.11 -8.28
N GLY A 103 8.24 11.42 -7.31
CA GLY A 103 7.80 11.60 -5.95
C GLY A 103 8.46 10.66 -4.97
N GLY A 104 7.94 10.69 -3.76
CA GLY A 104 8.44 9.87 -2.67
C GLY A 104 7.63 10.03 -1.40
N ALA A 105 7.94 9.18 -0.43
CA ALA A 105 7.33 9.20 0.89
C ALA A 105 8.36 8.93 1.98
N GLY A 106 8.23 9.60 3.12
CA GLY A 106 9.17 9.47 4.24
C GLY A 106 8.70 10.19 5.49
N LYS A 107 9.57 10.27 6.51
CA LYS A 107 9.27 10.99 7.75
C LYS A 107 9.12 12.50 7.50
N THR A 108 9.99 13.05 6.67
CA THR A 108 9.97 14.44 6.23
C THR A 108 9.99 14.49 4.69
N ALA A 109 9.60 15.63 4.12
CA ALA A 109 9.63 15.80 2.67
C ALA A 109 11.04 15.73 2.09
N ASP A 110 12.06 16.10 2.87
CA ASP A 110 13.45 16.18 2.44
C ASP A 110 14.24 14.88 2.67
N GLN A 111 13.65 13.91 3.37
CA GLN A 111 14.24 12.60 3.63
C GLN A 111 13.24 11.49 3.25
N PRO A 112 12.99 11.30 1.94
CA PRO A 112 12.15 10.21 1.49
C PRO A 112 12.80 8.86 1.85
N LEU A 113 12.00 7.95 2.38
CA LEU A 113 12.35 6.55 2.60
C LEU A 113 12.13 5.69 1.35
N VAL A 114 11.36 6.23 0.40
CA VAL A 114 11.09 5.63 -0.89
C VAL A 114 10.86 6.73 -1.91
N ASN A 115 11.42 6.58 -3.10
CA ASN A 115 11.19 7.44 -4.25
C ASN A 115 10.62 6.64 -5.41
N PHE A 116 9.91 7.30 -6.31
CA PHE A 116 9.46 6.73 -7.56
C PHE A 116 9.62 7.70 -8.72
N ASP A 117 9.78 7.13 -9.90
CA ASP A 117 9.65 7.80 -11.18
C ASP A 117 8.68 7.01 -12.05
N PHE A 118 7.80 7.70 -12.78
CA PHE A 118 6.83 7.08 -13.67
C PHE A 118 6.66 7.89 -14.96
N ILE A 119 6.70 7.21 -16.10
CA ILE A 119 6.53 7.79 -17.43
C ILE A 119 5.34 7.11 -18.10
N PRO A 120 4.20 7.81 -18.29
CA PRO A 120 3.08 7.28 -19.06
C PRO A 120 3.46 7.10 -20.53
N HIS A 121 3.05 5.99 -21.11
CA HIS A 121 3.26 5.67 -22.54
C HIS A 121 1.95 5.63 -23.32
N LYS A 122 0.91 5.04 -22.72
CA LYS A 122 -0.37 4.80 -23.39
C LYS A 122 -1.52 4.89 -22.41
N THR A 123 -2.50 5.73 -22.73
CA THR A 123 -3.79 5.77 -22.01
C THR A 123 -4.78 4.85 -22.69
N VAL A 124 -5.49 4.05 -21.90
CA VAL A 124 -6.54 3.16 -22.36
C VAL A 124 -7.81 3.40 -21.56
N GLN A 125 -8.95 3.23 -22.23
CA GLN A 125 -10.27 3.31 -21.62
C GLN A 125 -10.56 2.04 -20.84
N VAL A 126 -11.19 2.19 -19.69
CA VAL A 126 -11.57 1.11 -18.80
C VAL A 126 -13.03 0.79 -19.05
N THR A 127 -13.29 -0.40 -19.60
CA THR A 127 -14.63 -0.83 -20.02
C THR A 127 -15.35 -1.70 -18.99
N ALA A 128 -14.63 -2.17 -17.98
CA ALA A 128 -15.15 -2.95 -16.86
C ALA A 128 -14.40 -2.58 -15.56
N PRO A 129 -15.05 -2.70 -14.39
CA PRO A 129 -14.38 -2.48 -13.12
C PRO A 129 -13.15 -3.39 -12.96
N PRO A 130 -12.07 -2.91 -12.31
CA PRO A 130 -10.93 -3.76 -12.02
C PRO A 130 -11.37 -4.95 -11.14
N PRO A 131 -10.72 -6.11 -11.27
CA PRO A 131 -11.04 -7.25 -10.44
C PRO A 131 -10.87 -6.88 -8.96
N LYS A 132 -11.83 -7.32 -8.16
CA LYS A 132 -11.78 -7.11 -6.71
C LYS A 132 -10.58 -7.87 -6.14
N LYS A 133 -9.66 -7.15 -5.51
CA LYS A 133 -8.52 -7.71 -4.79
C LYS A 133 -8.65 -7.40 -3.31
N TRP A 134 -8.55 -8.44 -2.48
CA TRP A 134 -8.57 -8.29 -1.04
C TRP A 134 -7.19 -7.91 -0.52
N MET A 135 -7.20 -7.02 0.46
CA MET A 135 -6.05 -6.68 1.29
C MET A 135 -6.18 -7.40 2.62
N LEU A 136 -5.04 -7.68 3.26
CA LEU A 136 -4.97 -8.26 4.59
C LEU A 136 -4.16 -7.36 5.53
N ASN A 137 -4.61 -7.24 6.77
CA ASN A 137 -4.04 -6.36 7.78
C ASN A 137 -3.93 -7.09 9.11
N MET A 138 -2.88 -6.83 9.88
CA MET A 138 -2.73 -7.34 11.24
C MET A 138 -3.06 -6.22 12.24
N ARG A 139 -4.20 -6.30 12.92
CA ARG A 139 -4.54 -5.37 14.01
C ARG A 139 -3.97 -5.92 15.31
N SER A 140 -2.97 -5.23 15.85
CA SER A 140 -2.35 -5.54 17.14
C SER A 140 -2.53 -4.37 18.11
N ILE A 141 -3.24 -4.59 19.20
CA ILE A 141 -3.40 -3.65 20.31
C ILE A 141 -2.69 -4.22 21.54
N PRO A 142 -1.63 -3.56 22.05
CA PRO A 142 -0.86 -4.09 23.17
C PRO A 142 -1.70 -4.21 24.44
N SER A 143 -1.27 -5.09 25.34
CA SER A 143 -1.79 -5.10 26.72
C SER A 143 -1.21 -3.94 27.51
N PRO A 144 -1.98 -3.33 28.45
CA PRO A 144 -1.43 -2.38 29.40
C PRO A 144 -0.55 -3.04 30.48
N PHE A 145 -0.51 -4.37 30.54
CA PHE A 145 0.31 -5.13 31.49
C PHE A 145 1.61 -5.60 30.83
N ASP A 146 2.74 -5.31 31.48
CA ASP A 146 4.05 -5.74 31.01
C ASP A 146 4.14 -7.27 30.85
N GLY A 147 4.67 -7.71 29.71
CA GLY A 147 4.86 -9.13 29.40
C GLY A 147 3.59 -9.91 29.03
N ALA A 148 2.40 -9.31 29.13
CA ALA A 148 1.17 -9.95 28.70
C ALA A 148 1.04 -9.95 27.16
N PRO A 149 0.34 -10.94 26.56
CA PRO A 149 0.04 -10.94 25.13
C PRO A 149 -0.81 -9.71 24.75
N PRO A 150 -0.86 -9.32 23.46
CA PRO A 150 -1.72 -8.23 23.00
C PRO A 150 -3.19 -8.43 23.39
N SER A 151 -3.87 -7.35 23.79
CA SER A 151 -5.31 -7.35 24.07
C SER A 151 -6.15 -7.67 22.84
N VAL A 152 -5.65 -7.29 21.65
CA VAL A 152 -6.23 -7.64 20.35
C VAL A 152 -5.10 -8.06 19.43
N LEU A 153 -5.25 -9.19 18.77
CA LEU A 153 -4.35 -9.66 17.71
C LEU A 153 -5.18 -10.44 16.69
N GLU A 154 -5.43 -9.84 15.53
CA GLU A 154 -6.32 -10.42 14.53
C GLU A 154 -5.94 -10.00 13.11
N LEU A 155 -6.32 -10.85 12.15
CA LEU A 155 -6.24 -10.57 10.73
C LEU A 155 -7.55 -9.96 10.23
N ILE A 156 -7.48 -8.80 9.58
CA ILE A 156 -8.64 -8.05 9.07
C ILE A 156 -8.56 -7.96 7.54
N PRO A 157 -9.40 -8.71 6.81
CA PRO A 157 -9.53 -8.53 5.37
C PRO A 157 -10.30 -7.26 5.04
N THR A 158 -9.78 -6.49 4.10
CA THR A 158 -10.41 -5.25 3.59
C THR A 158 -10.29 -5.18 2.07
N THR A 159 -11.13 -4.40 1.43
CA THR A 159 -11.09 -4.19 -0.02
C THR A 159 -11.29 -2.72 -0.34
N MET A 160 -10.62 -2.23 -1.36
CA MET A 160 -10.83 -0.89 -1.90
C MET A 160 -11.46 -1.03 -3.28
N GLU A 161 -12.73 -0.67 -3.40
CA GLU A 161 -13.36 -0.55 -4.70
C GLU A 161 -12.92 0.77 -5.34
N MET A 162 -12.53 0.72 -6.60
CA MET A 162 -12.08 1.90 -7.35
C MET A 162 -12.88 2.02 -8.65
N GLU A 163 -13.35 3.22 -8.92
CA GLU A 163 -14.05 3.60 -10.14
C GLU A 163 -13.23 4.66 -10.87
N PHE A 164 -12.88 4.39 -12.12
CA PHE A 164 -12.17 5.30 -13.02
C PHE A 164 -12.45 4.90 -14.47
N SER A 165 -12.47 5.88 -15.38
CA SER A 165 -12.73 5.66 -16.81
C SER A 165 -11.47 5.37 -17.62
N GLU A 166 -10.30 5.75 -17.12
CA GLU A 166 -9.05 5.71 -17.87
C GLU A 166 -7.89 5.24 -16.99
N ILE A 167 -6.94 4.55 -17.62
CA ILE A 167 -5.69 4.15 -17.01
C ILE A 167 -4.55 4.44 -17.98
N SER A 168 -3.52 5.13 -17.49
CA SER A 168 -2.31 5.41 -18.25
C SER A 168 -1.24 4.38 -17.89
N LEU A 169 -0.96 3.46 -18.82
CA LEU A 169 0.10 2.46 -18.71
C LEU A 169 1.44 3.10 -19.02
N GLY A 170 2.48 2.68 -18.32
CA GLY A 170 3.80 3.27 -18.48
C GLY A 170 4.92 2.47 -17.82
N SER A 171 6.10 3.06 -17.81
CA SER A 171 7.25 2.54 -17.08
C SER A 171 7.38 3.26 -15.74
N GLY A 172 7.53 2.48 -14.67
CA GLY A 172 7.72 3.01 -13.32
C GLY A 172 8.91 2.35 -12.66
N THR A 173 9.67 3.11 -11.87
CA THR A 173 10.75 2.60 -11.04
C THR A 173 10.56 3.06 -9.60
N ILE A 174 11.08 2.27 -8.67
CA ILE A 174 11.10 2.60 -7.25
C ILE A 174 12.52 2.49 -6.73
N SER A 175 12.90 3.38 -5.82
CA SER A 175 14.20 3.33 -5.16
C SER A 175 14.08 3.60 -3.68
N PHE A 176 14.92 2.92 -2.91
CA PHE A 176 15.01 3.06 -1.47
C PHE A 176 16.41 3.57 -1.11
N PRO A 177 16.56 4.55 -0.19
CA PRO A 177 17.87 4.98 0.27
C PRO A 177 18.67 3.81 0.87
N LYS A 178 19.93 3.64 0.45
CA LYS A 178 20.80 2.52 0.86
C LYS A 178 21.07 2.42 2.37
N SER A 179 20.74 3.44 3.16
CA SER A 179 21.09 3.55 4.58
C SER A 179 20.03 3.03 5.57
N SER A 180 19.03 2.27 5.12
CA SER A 180 17.83 2.01 5.93
C SER A 180 17.95 0.86 6.93
N ALA A 181 19.06 0.76 7.68
CA ALA A 181 19.16 -0.18 8.82
C ALA A 181 17.98 0.00 9.83
N ILE A 182 17.37 1.19 9.82
CA ILE A 182 16.24 1.59 10.67
C ILE A 182 14.87 1.25 10.04
N VAL A 183 14.80 0.97 8.73
CA VAL A 183 13.55 0.79 7.99
C VAL A 183 13.56 -0.54 7.24
N PRO A 184 13.17 -1.65 7.90
CA PRO A 184 13.28 -2.99 7.35
C PRO A 184 12.54 -3.18 6.02
N TRP A 185 11.37 -2.57 5.85
CA TRP A 185 10.55 -2.66 4.63
C TRP A 185 11.14 -1.95 3.41
N ALA A 186 12.18 -1.12 3.60
CA ALA A 186 12.88 -0.46 2.50
C ALA A 186 14.09 -1.27 1.98
N ARG A 187 14.41 -2.42 2.60
CA ARG A 187 15.54 -3.29 2.21
C ARG A 187 15.13 -4.33 1.18
N LEU A 188 14.59 -3.90 0.06
CA LEU A 188 14.09 -4.80 -0.97
C LEU A 188 15.16 -5.16 -2.00
N ASN A 189 15.25 -6.44 -2.34
CA ASN A 189 16.00 -6.90 -3.50
C ASN A 189 15.03 -7.08 -4.67
N ILE A 190 14.87 -6.04 -5.49
CA ILE A 190 13.98 -6.05 -6.66
C ILE A 190 14.62 -6.88 -7.78
N LEU A 191 13.90 -7.91 -8.23
CA LEU A 191 14.35 -8.84 -9.27
C LEU A 191 13.88 -8.40 -10.66
N LYS A 192 12.60 -8.01 -10.78
CA LYS A 192 12.01 -7.54 -12.05
C LYS A 192 10.78 -6.67 -11.81
N TYR A 193 10.52 -5.74 -12.74
CA TYR A 193 9.29 -4.95 -12.76
C TYR A 193 8.22 -5.68 -13.60
N GLU A 194 7.01 -5.77 -13.05
CA GLU A 194 5.87 -6.45 -13.69
C GLU A 194 4.93 -5.45 -14.38
N GLY A 195 4.84 -4.22 -13.87
CA GLY A 195 4.08 -3.17 -14.52
C GLY A 195 3.95 -1.90 -13.70
N ALA A 196 3.59 -0.81 -14.37
CA ALA A 196 3.27 0.45 -13.73
C ALA A 196 2.13 1.16 -14.45
N PHE A 197 1.31 1.87 -13.68
CA PHE A 197 0.20 2.62 -14.23
C PHE A 197 -0.17 3.83 -13.37
N LEU A 198 -0.81 4.79 -14.00
CA LEU A 198 -1.40 5.97 -13.40
C LEU A 198 -2.92 5.94 -13.59
N VAL A 199 -3.64 6.21 -12.50
CA VAL A 199 -5.07 6.51 -12.51
C VAL A 199 -5.27 7.91 -11.93
N GLN A 200 -6.08 8.72 -12.60
CA GLN A 200 -6.48 10.06 -12.15
C GLN A 200 -8.00 10.13 -12.03
N ASN A 201 -8.50 11.08 -11.23
CA ASN A 201 -9.94 11.33 -11.06
C ASN A 201 -10.77 10.11 -10.65
N ALA A 202 -10.15 9.15 -9.95
CA ALA A 202 -10.84 7.97 -9.45
C ALA A 202 -11.70 8.28 -8.22
N ARG A 203 -12.77 7.51 -8.06
CA ARG A 203 -13.48 7.38 -6.79
C ARG A 203 -13.08 6.07 -6.13
N ALA A 204 -12.85 6.12 -4.83
CA ALA A 204 -12.45 4.96 -4.05
C ALA A 204 -13.37 4.79 -2.85
N LYS A 205 -13.80 3.55 -2.59
CA LYS A 205 -14.62 3.18 -1.44
C LYS A 205 -13.98 2.03 -0.69
N LEU A 206 -13.52 2.32 0.52
CA LEU A 206 -13.00 1.32 1.43
C LEU A 206 -14.15 0.53 2.06
N GLN A 207 -14.14 -0.79 1.92
CA GLN A 207 -15.11 -1.68 2.53
C GLN A 207 -14.39 -2.70 3.43
N PRO A 208 -14.80 -2.85 4.71
CA PRO A 208 -14.36 -3.98 5.51
C PRO A 208 -15.05 -5.26 5.06
N PHE A 209 -14.40 -6.40 5.29
CA PHE A 209 -15.09 -7.68 5.31
C PHE A 209 -15.92 -7.79 6.59
N TYR A 210 -17.24 -7.60 6.49
CA TYR A 210 -18.13 -8.02 7.56
C TYR A 210 -18.44 -9.50 7.34
N ILE A 211 -17.96 -10.39 8.19
CA ILE A 211 -18.73 -11.61 8.47
C ILE A 211 -20.06 -11.08 8.98
N LYS A 212 -21.16 -11.28 8.24
CA LYS A 212 -22.49 -11.02 8.79
C LYS A 212 -22.52 -11.74 10.13
N ALA A 213 -22.64 -11.00 11.23
CA ALA A 213 -22.82 -11.58 12.54
C ALA A 213 -23.97 -12.59 12.39
N GLN A 214 -23.64 -13.88 12.50
CA GLN A 214 -24.69 -14.84 12.83
C GLN A 214 -25.24 -14.33 14.14
N GLN A 215 -26.52 -13.94 14.11
CA GLN A 215 -27.26 -13.56 15.31
C GLN A 215 -27.00 -14.64 16.36
N ILE A 216 -26.42 -14.23 17.48
CA ILE A 216 -26.43 -15.01 18.72
C ILE A 216 -27.81 -14.80 19.34
#